data_AF-A0A953X9E8-F1
#
_entry.id   AF-A0A953X9E8-F1
#
_cell.length_a   1.000
_cell.length_b   1.000
_cell.length_c   1.000
_cell.angle_alpha   90.00
_cell.angle_beta   90.00
_cell.angle_gamma   90.00
#
_symmetry.space_group_name_H-M   'P 1'
#
loop_
_entity.id
_entity.type
_entity.pdbx_description
1 polymer ?
#
loop_
_entity_poly.entity_id
_entity_poly.type
_entity_poly.pdbx_seq_one_letter_code
_entity_poly.pdbx_strand_id
1 'polypeptide(L)'
;MTGRKDNPGRPLDLLTEFLVEDILNTPDEEILAEFEEAGGDPEAHAAEMRAFLEESILTSNKAKMAAAKAGVAAARRLGRPQMHGPINIDDARRRLRLLSEAGNATPDLTLAARKETELSDADVLGLIEELEELEHIGLGSDNERD
;
A
#
# COMPACT_ATOMS: atom_id res chain seq x y z
N MET A 1 38.18 53.90 -6.23
CA MET A 1 39.00 52.77 -6.70
C MET A 1 38.83 51.62 -5.73
N THR A 2 38.06 50.59 -6.08
CA THR A 2 37.98 49.34 -5.31
C THR A 2 38.56 48.23 -6.17
N GLY A 3 39.77 47.81 -5.83
CA GLY A 3 40.46 46.72 -6.51
C GLY A 3 39.69 45.41 -6.30
N ARG A 4 39.13 44.88 -7.38
CA ARG A 4 38.52 43.55 -7.39
C ARG A 4 39.68 42.57 -7.26
N LYS A 5 39.75 41.87 -6.13
CA LYS A 5 40.70 40.79 -5.92
C LYS A 5 40.27 39.64 -6.82
N ASP A 6 40.97 39.43 -7.92
CA ASP A 6 40.67 38.36 -8.87
C ASP A 6 40.83 37.01 -8.16
N ASN A 7 39.70 36.35 -7.90
CA ASN A 7 39.68 35.01 -7.31
C ASN A 7 39.90 34.00 -8.46
N PRO A 8 41.02 33.28 -8.50
CA PRO A 8 41.35 32.40 -9.63
C PRO A 8 40.38 31.23 -9.80
N GLY A 9 39.57 30.90 -8.79
CA GLY A 9 38.52 29.87 -8.89
C GLY A 9 37.25 30.34 -9.62
N ARG A 10 37.00 31.65 -9.67
CA ARG A 10 35.75 32.21 -10.21
C ARG A 10 35.48 31.83 -11.68
N PRO A 11 36.47 31.77 -12.58
CA PRO A 11 36.23 31.31 -13.96
C PRO A 11 35.82 29.85 -14.05
N LEU A 12 36.35 28.98 -13.19
CA LEU A 12 35.98 27.55 -13.15
C LEU A 12 34.58 27.37 -12.56
N ASP A 13 34.22 28.15 -11.55
CA ASP A 13 32.87 28.15 -10.97
C ASP A 13 31.84 28.55 -12.05
N LEU A 14 32.12 29.60 -12.83
CA LEU A 14 31.25 30.05 -13.93
C LEU A 14 31.13 29.01 -15.05
N LEU A 15 32.22 28.32 -15.39
CA LEU A 15 32.19 27.24 -16.37
C LEU A 15 31.35 26.07 -15.86
N THR A 16 31.49 25.72 -14.59
CA THR A 16 30.74 24.63 -13.97
C THR A 16 29.25 24.95 -13.96
N GLU A 17 28.88 26.18 -13.59
CA GLU A 17 27.49 26.63 -13.60
C GLU A 17 26.90 26.64 -15.01
N PHE A 18 27.68 27.08 -16.01
CA PHE A 18 27.27 27.03 -17.41
C PHE A 18 27.06 25.59 -17.91
N LEU A 19 27.96 24.66 -17.61
CA LEU A 19 27.83 23.26 -18.01
C LEU A 19 26.65 22.55 -17.34
N VAL A 20 26.40 22.86 -16.07
CA VAL A 20 25.23 22.33 -15.35
C VAL A 20 23.94 22.87 -15.98
N GLU A 21 23.88 24.18 -16.24
CA GLU A 21 22.73 24.80 -16.88
C GLU A 21 22.48 24.24 -18.28
N ASP A 22 23.53 23.99 -19.05
CA ASP A 22 23.45 23.38 -20.37
C ASP A 22 22.85 21.98 -20.30
N ILE A 23 23.40 21.10 -19.44
CA ILE A 23 22.91 19.72 -19.24
C ILE A 23 21.45 19.70 -18.76
N LEU A 24 21.08 20.62 -17.86
CA LEU A 24 19.71 20.68 -17.34
C LEU A 24 18.69 21.20 -18.36
N ASN A 25 19.15 21.98 -19.35
CA ASN A 25 18.31 22.52 -20.42
C ASN A 25 18.38 21.70 -21.71
N THR A 26 19.23 20.67 -21.79
CA THR A 26 19.28 19.77 -22.95
C THR A 26 17.93 19.06 -23.11
N PRO A 27 17.28 19.17 -24.28
CA PRO A 27 16.02 18.47 -24.52
C PRO A 27 16.24 16.96 -24.61
N ASP A 28 15.27 16.18 -24.15
CA ASP A 28 15.32 14.71 -24.18
C ASP A 28 15.63 14.15 -25.57
N GLU A 29 15.12 14.80 -26.62
CA GLU A 29 15.34 14.41 -28.02
C GLU A 29 16.82 14.48 -28.43
N GLU A 30 17.56 15.47 -27.91
CA GLU A 30 19.00 15.63 -28.16
C GLU A 30 19.80 14.60 -27.37
N ILE A 31 19.43 14.33 -26.12
CA ILE A 31 20.03 13.27 -25.29
C ILE A 31 19.90 11.90 -25.97
N LEU A 32 18.72 11.60 -26.50
CA LEU A 32 18.45 10.34 -27.20
C LEU A 32 19.25 10.24 -28.50
N ALA A 33 19.32 11.32 -29.27
CA ALA A 33 20.10 11.36 -30.50
C ALA A 33 21.61 11.16 -30.25
N GLU A 34 22.17 11.81 -29.22
CA GLU A 34 23.57 11.59 -28.82
C GLU A 34 23.83 10.15 -28.39
N PHE A 35 22.89 9.56 -27.64
CA PHE A 35 23.00 8.16 -27.21
C PHE A 35 22.99 7.19 -28.39
N GLU A 36 22.13 7.42 -29.39
CA GLU A 36 22.12 6.64 -30.63
C GLU A 36 23.40 6.83 -31.45
N GLU A 37 23.91 8.07 -31.56
CA GLU A 37 25.17 8.37 -32.27
C GLU A 37 26.38 7.68 -31.61
N ALA A 38 26.38 7.56 -30.28
CA ALA A 38 27.36 6.80 -29.53
C ALA A 38 27.23 5.27 -29.68
N GLY A 39 26.26 4.78 -30.46
CA GLY A 39 26.00 3.38 -30.72
C GLY A 39 25.08 2.70 -29.70
N GLY A 40 24.39 3.49 -28.87
CA GLY A 40 23.35 3.02 -27.95
C GLY A 40 22.03 2.73 -28.68
N ASP A 41 21.14 2.00 -27.99
CA ASP A 41 19.75 1.78 -28.39
C ASP A 41 18.85 2.18 -27.21
N PRO A 42 18.16 3.34 -27.28
CA PRO A 42 17.30 3.81 -26.19
C PRO A 42 16.21 2.82 -25.80
N GLU A 43 15.62 2.13 -26.78
CA GLU A 43 14.52 1.21 -26.52
C GLU A 43 15.01 -0.07 -25.84
N ALA A 44 16.16 -0.59 -26.26
CA ALA A 44 16.79 -1.72 -25.56
C ALA A 44 17.13 -1.35 -24.11
N HIS A 45 17.68 -0.15 -23.87
CA HIS A 45 18.03 0.30 -22.53
C HIS A 45 16.79 0.53 -21.65
N ALA A 46 15.73 1.11 -22.21
CA ALA A 46 14.44 1.28 -21.52
C ALA A 46 13.78 -0.07 -21.20
N ALA A 47 13.90 -1.06 -22.10
CA ALA A 47 13.41 -2.42 -21.85
C ALA A 47 14.19 -3.10 -20.70
N GLU A 48 15.51 -2.94 -20.66
CA GLU A 48 16.35 -3.45 -19.58
C GLU A 48 15.96 -2.85 -18.22
N MET A 49 15.71 -1.53 -18.17
CA MET A 49 15.29 -0.86 -16.93
C MET A 49 13.90 -1.27 -16.46
N ARG A 50 12.96 -1.48 -17.38
CA ARG A 50 11.65 -2.05 -17.05
C ARG A 50 11.80 -3.44 -16.43
N ALA A 51 12.59 -4.32 -17.03
CA ALA A 51 12.83 -5.66 -16.52
C ALA A 51 13.45 -5.65 -15.10
N PHE A 52 14.44 -4.78 -14.88
CA PHE A 52 15.09 -4.64 -13.58
C PHE A 52 14.12 -4.15 -12.48
N LEU A 53 13.25 -3.18 -12.82
CA LEU A 53 12.24 -2.69 -11.89
C LEU A 53 11.18 -3.75 -11.59
N GLU A 54 10.75 -4.52 -12.58
CA GLU A 54 9.82 -5.63 -12.38
C GLU A 54 10.38 -6.69 -11.44
N GLU A 55 11.66 -7.08 -11.61
CA GLU A 55 12.34 -7.99 -10.69
C GLU A 55 12.40 -7.42 -9.26
N SER A 56 12.70 -6.12 -9.14
CA SER A 56 12.73 -5.43 -7.85
C SER A 56 11.37 -5.39 -7.16
N ILE A 57 10.28 -5.21 -7.93
CA ILE A 57 8.91 -5.26 -7.40
C ILE A 57 8.59 -6.68 -6.90
N LEU A 58 8.92 -7.71 -7.68
CA LEU A 58 8.65 -9.10 -7.31
C LEU A 58 9.39 -9.50 -6.03
N THR A 59 10.67 -9.12 -5.90
CA THR A 59 11.46 -9.39 -4.70
C THR A 59 10.92 -8.66 -3.48
N SER A 60 10.55 -7.37 -3.62
CA SER A 60 9.89 -6.59 -2.57
C SER A 60 8.58 -7.21 -2.12
N ASN A 61 7.73 -7.63 -3.07
CA ASN A 61 6.45 -8.27 -2.78
C ASN A 61 6.64 -9.61 -2.06
N LYS A 62 7.62 -10.41 -2.47
CA LYS A 62 7.97 -11.67 -1.80
C LYS A 62 8.42 -11.43 -0.35
N ALA A 63 9.23 -10.40 -0.11
CA ALA A 63 9.66 -10.02 1.23
C ALA A 63 8.47 -9.58 2.11
N LYS A 64 7.58 -8.73 1.57
CA LYS A 64 6.35 -8.31 2.26
C LYS A 64 5.45 -9.50 2.59
N MET A 65 5.27 -10.44 1.66
CA MET A 65 4.48 -11.65 1.89
C MET A 65 5.11 -12.54 2.97
N ALA A 66 6.43 -12.70 2.98
CA ALA A 66 7.14 -13.45 4.01
C ALA A 66 6.98 -12.81 5.39
N ALA A 67 7.10 -11.48 5.48
CA ALA A 67 6.87 -10.73 6.70
C ALA A 67 5.43 -10.87 7.21
N ALA A 68 4.44 -10.77 6.31
CA ALA A 68 3.03 -10.97 6.65
C ALA A 68 2.76 -12.39 7.19
N LYS A 69 3.31 -13.43 6.54
CA LYS A 69 3.23 -14.82 7.00
C LYS A 69 3.85 -15.01 8.38
N ALA A 70 5.02 -14.40 8.62
CA ALA A 70 5.68 -14.43 9.92
C ALA A 70 4.83 -13.73 10.99
N GLY A 71 4.22 -12.59 10.65
CA GLY A 71 3.29 -11.87 11.53
C GLY A 71 2.07 -12.72 11.91
N VAL A 72 1.42 -13.37 10.94
CA VAL A 72 0.27 -14.28 11.19
C VAL A 72 0.70 -15.47 12.05
N ALA A 73 1.85 -16.07 11.76
CA ALA A 73 2.37 -17.18 12.56
C ALA A 73 2.71 -16.76 13.99
N ALA A 74 3.26 -15.56 14.18
CA ALA A 74 3.54 -14.99 15.50
C ALA A 74 2.24 -14.69 16.28
N ALA A 75 1.24 -14.12 15.62
CA ALA A 75 -0.08 -13.88 16.20
C ALA A 75 -0.76 -15.18 16.67
N ARG A 76 -0.67 -16.26 15.87
CA ARG A 76 -1.13 -17.60 16.27
C ARG A 76 -0.37 -18.16 17.48
N ARG A 77 0.94 -17.95 17.54
CA ARG A 77 1.79 -18.46 18.66
C ARG A 77 1.58 -17.70 19.97
N LEU A 78 1.30 -16.41 19.90
CA LEU A 78 1.04 -15.56 21.08
C LEU A 78 -0.35 -15.78 21.68
N GLY A 79 -1.13 -16.74 21.16
CA GLY A 79 -2.43 -17.08 21.72
C GLY A 79 -3.45 -15.94 21.62
N ARG A 80 -3.28 -15.00 20.68
CA ARG A 80 -4.41 -14.16 20.26
C ARG A 80 -5.50 -15.15 19.85
N PRO A 81 -6.70 -15.11 20.47
CA PRO A 81 -7.71 -16.11 20.19
C PRO A 81 -8.08 -15.97 18.72
N GLN A 82 -7.66 -16.93 17.89
CA GLN A 82 -8.41 -17.21 16.69
C GLN A 82 -9.72 -17.79 17.22
N MET A 83 -10.76 -16.97 17.30
CA MET A 83 -12.12 -17.42 17.60
C MET A 83 -12.68 -18.21 16.40
N HIS A 84 -11.97 -19.24 16.00
CA HIS A 84 -12.46 -20.24 15.07
C HIS A 84 -12.55 -21.55 15.86
N GLY A 85 -13.48 -21.58 16.82
CA GLY A 85 -14.19 -22.82 17.06
C GLY A 85 -14.88 -23.25 15.76
N PRO A 86 -15.28 -24.52 15.59
CA PRO A 86 -16.09 -24.92 14.46
C PRO A 86 -17.43 -24.18 14.53
N ILE A 87 -17.50 -23.02 13.89
CA ILE A 87 -18.73 -22.25 13.76
C ILE A 87 -19.56 -22.98 12.73
N ASN A 88 -20.70 -23.51 13.17
CA ASN A 88 -21.70 -24.03 12.27
C ASN A 88 -22.21 -22.87 11.41
N ILE A 89 -21.96 -22.93 10.10
CA ILE A 89 -22.33 -21.87 9.16
C ILE A 89 -23.84 -21.56 9.20
N ASP A 90 -24.66 -22.56 9.53
CA ASP A 90 -26.11 -22.38 9.71
C ASP A 90 -26.43 -21.51 10.92
N ASP A 91 -25.64 -21.61 11.99
CA ASP A 91 -25.80 -20.79 13.19
C ASP A 91 -25.26 -19.37 12.97
N ALA A 92 -24.18 -19.22 12.20
CA ALA A 92 -23.67 -17.92 11.77
C ALA A 92 -24.71 -17.16 10.93
N ARG A 93 -25.26 -17.79 9.89
CA ARG A 93 -26.31 -17.22 9.04
C ARG A 93 -27.56 -16.87 9.85
N ARG A 94 -27.96 -17.72 10.81
CA ARG A 94 -29.08 -17.44 11.71
C ARG A 94 -28.85 -16.20 12.58
N ARG A 95 -27.66 -16.05 13.15
CA ARG A 95 -27.30 -14.86 13.97
C ARG A 95 -27.33 -13.58 13.15
N LEU A 96 -26.80 -13.63 11.92
CA LEU A 96 -26.83 -12.48 11.01
C LEU A 96 -28.26 -12.01 10.71
N ARG A 97 -29.20 -12.94 10.48
CA ARG A 97 -30.62 -12.61 10.30
C ARG A 97 -31.22 -11.93 11.53
N LEU A 98 -30.98 -12.49 12.71
CA LEU A 98 -31.50 -11.94 13.97
C LEU A 98 -31.00 -10.51 14.22
N LEU A 99 -29.72 -10.24 13.92
CA LEU A 99 -29.14 -8.90 14.06
C LEU A 99 -29.71 -7.90 13.04
N SER A 100 -29.98 -8.35 11.81
CA SER A 100 -30.66 -7.53 10.79
C SER A 100 -32.11 -7.23 11.15
N GLU A 101 -32.82 -8.14 11.81
CA GLU A 101 -34.21 -7.97 12.23
C GLU A 101 -34.34 -7.11 13.50
N ALA A 102 -33.32 -7.14 14.38
CA ALA A 102 -33.30 -6.39 15.64
C ALA A 102 -33.09 -4.87 15.47
N GLY A 103 -32.88 -4.38 14.25
CA GLY A 103 -32.83 -2.93 13.93
C GLY A 103 -31.63 -2.16 14.48
N ASN A 104 -30.67 -2.83 15.12
CA ASN A 104 -29.45 -2.23 15.68
C ASN A 104 -28.24 -2.28 14.72
N ALA A 105 -28.44 -2.73 13.48
CA ALA A 105 -27.39 -2.80 12.48
C ALA A 105 -27.19 -1.44 11.80
N THR A 106 -25.92 -1.06 11.55
CA THR A 106 -25.56 0.14 10.79
C THR A 106 -26.19 0.08 9.37
N PRO A 107 -26.49 1.23 8.73
CA PRO A 107 -27.21 1.26 7.46
C PRO A 107 -26.55 0.42 6.33
N ASP A 108 -25.22 0.29 6.31
CA ASP A 108 -24.51 -0.56 5.34
C ASP A 108 -24.73 -2.06 5.57
N LEU A 109 -24.88 -2.50 6.83
CA LEU A 109 -25.21 -3.88 7.17
C LEU A 109 -26.62 -4.26 6.69
N THR A 110 -27.57 -3.32 6.68
CA THR A 110 -28.94 -3.60 6.27
C THR A 110 -29.07 -3.95 4.78
N LEU A 111 -28.11 -3.55 3.94
CA LEU A 111 -28.09 -3.90 2.52
C LEU A 111 -27.44 -5.27 2.27
N ALA A 112 -26.32 -5.56 2.96
CA ALA A 112 -25.58 -6.82 2.83
C ALA A 112 -26.29 -8.00 3.51
N ALA A 113 -26.83 -7.80 4.72
CA ALA A 113 -27.58 -8.84 5.44
C ALA A 113 -28.88 -9.24 4.73
N ARG A 114 -29.50 -8.32 3.99
CA ARG A 114 -30.70 -8.59 3.16
C ARG A 114 -30.40 -9.44 1.92
N LYS A 115 -29.11 -9.55 1.54
CA LYS A 115 -28.60 -10.35 0.41
C LYS A 115 -27.74 -11.52 0.89
N GLU A 116 -28.02 -12.08 2.07
CA GLU A 116 -27.30 -13.22 2.65
C GLU A 116 -27.07 -14.40 1.67
N THR A 117 -28.01 -14.64 0.75
CA THR A 117 -27.92 -15.70 -0.26
C THR A 117 -26.88 -15.46 -1.34
N GLU A 118 -26.41 -14.21 -1.51
CA GLU A 118 -25.36 -13.83 -2.45
C GLU A 118 -23.96 -13.80 -1.79
N LEU A 119 -23.88 -13.93 -0.45
CA LEU A 119 -22.63 -13.88 0.31
C LEU A 119 -22.00 -15.27 0.46
N SER A 120 -20.69 -15.36 0.22
CA SER A 120 -19.94 -16.58 0.48
C SER A 120 -19.86 -16.87 1.98
N ASP A 121 -19.66 -18.13 2.35
CA ASP A 121 -19.56 -18.52 3.76
C ASP A 121 -18.41 -17.80 4.49
N ALA A 122 -17.34 -17.44 3.76
CA ALA A 122 -16.24 -16.66 4.30
C ALA A 122 -16.64 -15.20 4.60
N ASP A 123 -17.45 -14.60 3.72
CA ASP A 123 -17.91 -13.21 3.89
C ASP A 123 -18.91 -13.11 5.06
N VAL A 124 -19.77 -14.11 5.23
CA VAL A 124 -20.72 -14.18 6.36
C VAL A 124 -19.98 -14.27 7.70
N LEU A 125 -18.91 -15.06 7.76
CA LEU A 125 -18.11 -15.20 8.98
C LEU A 125 -17.34 -13.90 9.30
N GLY A 126 -16.72 -13.28 8.28
CA GLY A 126 -16.00 -12.01 8.46
C GLY A 126 -16.91 -10.89 8.96
N LEU A 127 -18.13 -10.79 8.43
CA LEU A 127 -19.08 -9.75 8.80
C LEU A 127 -19.63 -9.91 10.23
N ILE A 128 -19.73 -11.16 10.72
CA ILE A 128 -20.08 -11.43 12.13
C ILE A 128 -18.89 -11.10 13.05
N GLU A 129 -17.67 -11.40 12.63
CA GLU A 129 -16.45 -11.08 13.39
C GLU A 129 -16.27 -9.56 13.52
N GLU A 130 -16.48 -8.80 12.44
CA GLU A 130 -16.49 -7.32 12.47
C GLU A 130 -17.57 -6.77 13.40
N LEU A 131 -18.75 -7.41 13.44
CA LEU A 131 -19.84 -7.03 14.32
C LEU A 131 -19.54 -7.30 15.80
N GLU A 132 -18.96 -8.46 16.12
CA GLU A 132 -18.53 -8.79 17.48
C GLU A 132 -17.38 -7.87 17.95
N GLU A 133 -16.47 -7.49 17.05
CA GLU A 133 -15.41 -6.52 17.33
C GLU A 133 -15.99 -5.11 17.57
N LEU A 134 -16.96 -4.68 16.77
CA LEU A 134 -17.68 -3.41 16.98
C LEU A 134 -18.49 -3.39 18.29
N GLU A 135 -19.12 -4.50 18.67
CA GLU A 135 -19.82 -4.63 19.96
C GLU A 135 -18.84 -4.53 21.14
N HIS A 136 -17.65 -5.11 21.01
CA HIS A 136 -16.57 -4.97 22.00
C HIS A 136 -16.00 -3.54 22.08
N ILE A 137 -15.94 -2.83 20.96
CA ILE A 137 -15.46 -1.43 20.92
C ILE A 137 -16.55 -0.46 21.43
N GLY A 138 -17.84 -0.74 21.17
CA GLY A 138 -18.98 0.12 21.54
C GLY A 138 -19.39 0.09 23.02
N LEU A 139 -19.02 -0.96 23.77
CA LEU A 139 -19.27 -1.04 25.22
C LEU A 139 -18.12 -0.48 26.08
N GLY A 140 -17.01 -0.07 25.45
CA GLY A 140 -15.84 0.50 26.14
C GLY A 140 -15.84 2.03 26.26
N SER A 141 -16.76 2.74 25.59
CA SER A 141 -16.70 4.21 25.47
C SER A 141 -17.72 5.00 26.30
N ASP A 142 -18.49 4.36 27.19
CA ASP A 142 -19.52 5.03 28.01
C ASP A 142 -19.22 5.02 29.52
N ASN A 143 -17.96 4.81 29.94
CA ASN A 143 -17.57 4.84 31.36
C ASN A 143 -16.60 5.98 31.73
N GLU A 144 -16.61 7.08 30.99
CA GLU A 144 -15.96 8.34 31.37
C GLU A 144 -16.91 9.52 31.15
N ARG A 145 -17.92 9.67 32.02
CA ARG A 145 -18.53 10.98 32.30
C ARG A 145 -18.82 11.08 33.80
N ASP A 146 -17.94 11.83 34.47
CA ASP A 146 -18.17 12.45 35.79
C ASP A 146 -19.50 13.21 35.86
#